data_AF-A0A7V4EIB5-F1
#
_entry.id   AF-A0A7V4EIB5-F1
#
_cell.length_a   1.000
_cell.length_b   1.000
_cell.length_c   1.000
_cell.angle_alpha   90.00
_cell.angle_beta   90.00
_cell.angle_gamma   90.00
#
_symmetry.space_group_name_H-M   'P 1'
#
loop_
_entity.id
_entity.type
_entity.pdbx_description
1 polymer ?
#
loop_
_entity_poly.entity_id
_entity_poly.type
_entity_poly.pdbx_seq_one_letter_code
_entity_poly.pdbx_strand_id
1 'polypeptide(L)' 'LAPLGPDTPVGRFLERRGPGLHHLAFATGQIEEDLARLKAEGAKLIDEVPRPGFGGHRVAFLHPAFGLGVLWELVEA' A
#
# COMPACT_ATOMS: atom_id res chain seq x y z
N LEU A 1 10.25 5.46 -7.88
CA LEU A 1 10.39 5.61 -6.41
C LEU A 1 11.88 5.61 -6.07
N ALA A 2 12.34 6.54 -5.24
CA ALA A 2 13.70 6.54 -4.69
C ALA A 2 13.61 6.65 -3.16
N PRO A 3 14.51 5.99 -2.41
CA PRO A 3 14.53 6.13 -0.95
C PRO A 3 15.00 7.54 -0.57
N LEU A 4 14.42 8.11 0.48
CA LEU A 4 14.91 9.36 1.09
C LEU A 4 16.00 9.11 2.14
N GLY A 5 16.29 7.84 2.42
CA GLY A 5 17.28 7.37 3.39
C GLY A 5 17.11 5.88 3.69
N PRO A 6 18.08 5.24 4.35
CA PRO A 6 18.06 3.79 4.63
C PRO A 6 16.89 3.37 5.53
N ASP A 7 16.53 4.19 6.52
CA ASP A 7 15.47 3.86 7.50
C ASP A 7 14.04 4.16 7.02
N THR A 8 13.87 4.46 5.73
CA THR A 8 12.55 4.69 5.12
C THR A 8 11.95 3.37 4.62
N PRO A 9 10.63 3.28 4.38
CA PRO A 9 10.02 2.06 3.84
C PRO A 9 10.71 1.55 2.55
N VAL A 10 11.00 2.46 1.61
CA VAL A 10 11.73 2.14 0.37
C VAL A 10 13.20 1.79 0.66
N GLY A 11 13.85 2.48 1.59
CA GLY A 11 15.24 2.17 2.00
C GLY A 11 15.37 0.75 2.57
N ARG A 12 14.50 0.41 3.54
CA ARG A 12 14.45 -0.94 4.13
C ARG A 12 14.05 -2.01 3.12
N PHE A 13 13.19 -1.69 2.15
CA PHE A 13 12.88 -2.61 1.06
C PHE A 13 14.13 -2.92 0.23
N LEU A 14 14.85 -1.89 -0.22
CA LEU A 14 16.05 -2.05 -1.04
C LEU A 14 17.17 -2.80 -0.30
N GLU A 15 17.36 -2.52 0.99
CA GLU A 15 18.32 -3.25 1.83
C GLU A 15 18.00 -4.75 1.91
N ARG A 16 16.71 -5.10 2.05
CA ARG A 16 16.27 -6.49 2.27
C ARG A 16 16.08 -7.29 0.99
N ARG A 17 15.71 -6.63 -0.11
CA ARG A 17 15.26 -7.28 -1.35
C ARG A 17 16.07 -6.88 -2.58
N GLY A 18 16.86 -5.82 -2.51
CA GLY A 18 17.47 -5.20 -3.69
C GLY A 18 16.44 -4.45 -4.55
N PRO A 19 16.86 -3.92 -5.71
CA PRO A 19 15.96 -3.29 -6.67
C PRO A 19 14.93 -4.29 -7.23
N GLY A 20 13.68 -3.84 -7.40
CA GLY A 20 12.60 -4.68 -7.91
C GLY A 20 11.21 -4.05 -7.75
N LEU A 21 10.17 -4.86 -7.90
CA LEU A 21 8.79 -4.44 -7.71
C LEU A 21 8.50 -4.19 -6.22
N HIS A 22 8.29 -2.93 -5.84
CA HIS A 22 8.07 -2.53 -4.45
C HIS A 22 6.61 -2.74 -4.01
N HIS A 23 5.65 -2.22 -4.78
CA HIS A 23 4.21 -2.39 -4.54
C HIS A 23 3.43 -2.27 -5.85
N LEU A 24 2.15 -2.63 -5.82
CA LEU A 24 1.17 -2.34 -6.86
C LEU A 24 0.14 -1.36 -6.31
N ALA A 25 -0.21 -0.35 -7.11
CA ALA A 25 -1.25 0.63 -6.78
C ALA A 25 -2.49 0.38 -7.64
N PHE A 26 -3.64 0.29 -7.00
CA PHE A 26 -4.95 0.07 -7.62
C PHE A 26 -5.83 1.29 -7.39
N ALA A 27 -6.40 1.82 -8.48
CA ALA A 27 -7.36 2.91 -8.39
C ALA A 27 -8.72 2.39 -7.89
N THR A 28 -9.39 3.19 -7.05
CA THR A 28 -10.75 2.97 -6.58
C THR A 28 -11.51 4.28 -6.52
N GLY A 29 -12.83 4.25 -6.64
CA GLY A 29 -13.68 5.43 -6.47
C GLY A 29 -14.19 5.65 -5.04
N GLN A 30 -14.10 4.64 -4.16
CA GLN A 30 -14.65 4.65 -2.80
C GLN A 30 -13.74 3.84 -1.86
N ILE A 31 -12.67 4.46 -1.38
CA ILE A 31 -11.60 3.71 -0.69
C ILE A 31 -12.05 3.09 0.65
N GLU A 32 -12.94 3.74 1.40
CA GLU A 32 -13.47 3.19 2.65
C GLU A 32 -14.33 1.95 2.43
N GLU A 33 -15.16 1.95 1.38
CA GLU A 33 -16.02 0.82 1.05
C GLU A 33 -15.17 -0.39 0.63
N ASP A 34 -14.14 -0.14 -0.18
CA ASP A 34 -13.20 -1.19 -0.58
C ASP A 34 -12.36 -1.73 0.58
N LEU A 35 -11.91 -0.87 1.50
CA LEU A 35 -11.21 -1.35 2.70
C LEU A 35 -12.11 -2.23 3.58
N ALA A 36 -13.37 -1.84 3.78
CA ALA A 36 -14.33 -2.63 4.54
C ALA A 36 -14.60 -3.99 3.87
N ARG A 37 -14.81 -3.98 2.55
CA ARG A 37 -15.01 -5.19 1.74
C ARG A 37 -13.79 -6.11 1.80
N LEU A 38 -12.60 -5.59 1.53
CA LEU A 38 -11.36 -6.38 1.54
C LEU A 38 -11.06 -6.93 2.93
N LYS A 39 -11.32 -6.18 4.01
CA LYS A 39 -11.20 -6.69 5.39
C LYS A 39 -12.16 -7.84 5.65
N ALA A 40 -13.39 -7.76 5.16
CA ALA A 40 -14.37 -8.85 5.25
C ALA A 40 -13.96 -10.09 4.43
N GLU A 41 -13.25 -9.90 3.32
CA GLU A 41 -12.65 -10.96 2.50
C GLU A 41 -11.34 -11.52 3.11
N GLY A 42 -10.93 -11.07 4.29
CA GLY A 42 -9.76 -11.57 5.02
C GLY A 42 -8.46 -10.83 4.73
N ALA A 43 -8.51 -9.69 4.04
CA ALA A 43 -7.35 -8.84 3.87
C ALA A 43 -6.87 -8.30 5.22
N LYS A 44 -5.57 -8.50 5.49
CA LYS A 44 -4.91 -7.82 6.60
C LYS A 44 -4.55 -6.40 6.16
N LEU A 45 -5.31 -5.42 6.63
CA LEU A 45 -5.03 -4.01 6.36
C LEU A 45 -3.79 -3.54 7.14
N ILE A 46 -2.99 -2.67 6.54
CA ILE A 46 -1.99 -1.86 7.25
C ILE A 46 -2.65 -0.57 7.71
N ASP A 47 -3.38 0.07 6.80
CA ASP A 47 -4.17 1.26 7.08
C ASP A 47 -5.65 0.87 7.21
N GLU A 48 -6.21 0.94 8.42
CA GLU A 48 -7.66 0.70 8.63
C GLU A 48 -8.53 1.89 8.16
N VAL A 49 -7.92 3.07 8.04
CA VAL A 49 -8.55 4.30 7.56
C VAL A 49 -7.62 4.93 6.52
N PRO A 50 -8.15 5.44 5.38
CA PRO A 50 -7.34 6.09 4.36
C PRO A 50 -6.58 7.30 4.92
N ARG A 51 -5.37 7.53 4.41
CA ARG A 51 -4.52 8.66 4.78
C ARG A 51 -4.14 9.49 3.55
N PRO A 52 -3.68 10.75 3.73
CA PRO A 52 -3.22 11.57 2.61
C PRO A 52 -2.09 10.89 1.82
N GLY A 53 -2.24 10.86 0.50
CA GLY A 53 -1.29 10.35 -0.47
C GLY A 53 -0.69 11.44 -1.35
N PHE A 54 0.11 11.02 -2.33
CA PHE A 54 0.69 11.94 -3.31
C PHE A 54 -0.42 12.56 -4.19
N GLY A 55 -0.22 13.79 -4.66
CA GLY A 55 -1.16 14.43 -5.60
C GLY A 55 -2.52 14.81 -5.02
N GLY A 56 -2.69 14.78 -3.68
CA GLY A 56 -3.98 15.06 -3.03
C GLY A 56 -4.92 13.86 -2.97
N HIS A 57 -4.49 12.69 -3.45
CA HIS A 57 -5.26 11.45 -3.35
C HIS A 57 -5.34 10.95 -1.91
N ARG A 58 -6.33 10.09 -1.65
CA ARG A 58 -6.42 9.30 -0.42
C ARG A 58 -5.91 7.90 -0.71
N VAL A 59 -5.08 7.37 0.18
CA VAL A 59 -4.43 6.07 -0.02
C VAL A 59 -4.53 5.19 1.21
N ALA A 60 -4.47 3.88 1.01
CA ALA A 60 -4.42 2.89 2.07
C ALA A 60 -3.63 1.67 1.63
N PHE A 61 -2.87 1.07 2.55
CA PHE A 61 -2.03 -0.07 2.26
C PHE A 61 -2.58 -1.36 2.87
N LEU A 62 -2.41 -2.46 2.15
CA LEU A 62 -2.72 -3.82 2.61
C LEU A 62 -1.43 -4.60 2.84
N HIS A 63 -1.43 -5.47 3.85
CA HIS A 63 -0.27 -6.27 4.20
C HIS A 63 0.09 -7.24 3.06
N PRO A 64 1.38 -7.42 2.72
CA PRO A 64 1.81 -8.29 1.63
C PRO A 64 1.34 -9.76 1.72
N ALA A 65 0.96 -10.21 2.92
CA ALA A 65 0.38 -11.54 3.14
C ALA A 65 -0.92 -11.75 2.35
N PHE A 66 -1.69 -10.69 2.10
CA PHE A 66 -2.87 -10.74 1.25
C PHE A 66 -2.49 -10.67 -0.24
N GLY A 67 -1.54 -9.79 -0.59
CA GLY A 67 -1.09 -9.53 -1.96
C GLY A 67 -0.04 -10.52 -2.51
N LEU A 68 -0.03 -11.77 -2.06
CA LEU A 68 0.93 -12.82 -2.50
C LEU A 68 2.40 -12.39 -2.39
N GLY A 69 2.76 -11.70 -1.30
CA GLY A 69 4.11 -11.19 -1.05
C GLY A 69 4.36 -9.80 -1.59
N VAL A 70 3.40 -9.18 -2.28
CA VAL A 70 3.48 -7.80 -2.80
C VAL A 70 2.63 -6.87 -1.93
N LEU A 71 3.20 -5.73 -1.56
CA LEU A 71 2.48 -4.66 -0.89
C LEU A 71 1.45 -4.06 -1.86
N TRP A 72 0.20 -3.93 -1.43
CA TRP A 72 -0.85 -3.31 -2.23
C TRP A 72 -1.18 -1.92 -1.68
N GLU A 73 -1.36 -0.97 -2.57
CA GLU A 73 -1.83 0.38 -2.31
C GLU A 73 -3.16 0.57 -3.02
N LEU A 74 -4.19 1.02 -2.31
CA LEU A 74 -5.39 1.57 -2.90
C LEU A 74 -5.25 3.07 -3.02
N VAL A 75 -5.67 3.63 -4.15
CA VAL A 75 -5.62 5.07 -4.43
C VAL A 75 -7.00 5.53 -4.85
N GLU A 76 -7.58 6.47 -4.10
CA GLU A 76 -8.86 7.09 -4.45
C GLU A 76 -8.67 8.09 -5.59
N ALA A 77 -9.36 7.87 -6.71
CA ALA A 77 -9.21 8.61 -7.97
C ALA A 77 -10.57 9.03 -8.56
#